data_AF-A0A2D8AA26-F1
#
_entry.id   AF-A0A2D8AA26-F1
#
_cell.length_a   1.000
_cell.length_b   1.000
_cell.length_c   1.000
_cell.angle_alpha   90.00
_cell.angle_beta   90.00
_cell.angle_gamma   90.00
#
_symmetry.space_group_name_H-M   'P 1'
#
loop_
_entity.id
_entity.type
_entity.pdbx_description
1 polymer ?
#
loop_
_entity_poly.entity_id
_entity_poly.type
_entity_poly.pdbx_seq_one_letter_code
_entity_poly.pdbx_strand_id
1 'polypeptide(L)'
;FLRQASARTDRNSGIYLRGFQRIINRAMYQGISTETSADNTLVAVLTPVNNDGNSTLRGVELDLEFYPGSQDIRIDFGAGAYHSEMKTGGLLRRRYQMPNQPDYMFRLALTHQLSPGLRYGGHWRYQGESNRFMPDASGYLVQTSSPHQNLDLFVEYRWSGYWYSLANVHLTPGEDDWLEQSGIRQYQDTRPQWQLTLMRAF
;
A
#
# COMPACT_ATOMS: atom_id res chain seq x y z
N PHE A 1 35.70 -5.58 -9.50
CA PHE A 1 35.59 -4.34 -10.30
C PHE A 1 34.20 -4.25 -10.90
N LEU A 2 33.27 -3.61 -10.19
CA LEU A 2 32.02 -3.10 -10.75
C LEU A 2 32.08 -1.59 -10.49
N ARG A 3 32.29 -0.82 -11.57
CA ARG A 3 32.20 0.63 -11.52
C ARG A 3 30.77 0.95 -11.10
N GLN A 4 30.60 1.44 -9.88
CA GLN A 4 29.44 2.23 -9.51
C GLN A 4 29.31 3.32 -10.57
N ALA A 5 28.24 3.26 -11.37
CA ALA A 5 27.79 4.43 -12.09
C ALA A 5 27.55 5.50 -11.03
N SER A 6 28.44 6.49 -11.00
CA SER A 6 28.30 7.68 -10.18
C SER A 6 27.14 8.49 -10.74
N ALA A 7 25.92 8.09 -10.41
CA ALA A 7 24.82 9.02 -10.32
C ALA A 7 25.03 9.80 -9.00
N ARG A 8 25.96 10.77 -9.04
CA ARG A 8 25.77 11.98 -8.24
C ARG A 8 24.54 12.66 -8.85
N THR A 9 23.35 12.19 -8.48
CA THR A 9 22.14 12.99 -8.61
C THR A 9 22.31 14.12 -7.61
N ASP A 10 22.43 15.34 -8.12
CA ASP A 10 22.35 16.55 -7.30
C ASP A 10 21.14 16.46 -6.38
N ARG A 11 21.42 16.58 -5.08
CA ARG A 11 20.47 16.41 -3.96
C ARG A 11 19.53 17.61 -3.88
N ASN A 12 18.62 17.73 -4.84
CA ASN A 12 17.67 18.83 -4.87
C ASN A 12 16.34 18.40 -4.24
N SER A 13 15.93 19.14 -3.20
CA SER A 13 14.52 19.23 -2.81
C SER A 13 13.66 19.36 -4.06
N GLY A 14 12.61 18.56 -4.17
CA GLY A 14 11.85 18.40 -5.40
C GLY A 14 10.36 18.48 -5.14
N ILE A 15 9.65 19.12 -6.06
CA ILE A 15 8.19 19.04 -6.17
C ILE A 15 7.89 18.28 -7.44
N TYR A 16 7.24 17.13 -7.31
CA TYR A 16 6.79 16.31 -8.41
C TYR A 16 5.26 16.24 -8.40
N LEU A 17 4.65 16.63 -9.52
CA LEU A 17 3.22 16.51 -9.74
C LEU A 17 2.99 15.69 -11.01
N ARG A 18 2.15 14.66 -10.91
CA ARG A 18 1.82 13.79 -12.03
C ARG A 18 0.33 13.55 -12.11
N GLY A 19 -0.25 13.86 -13.26
CA GLY A 19 -1.54 13.30 -13.68
C GLY A 19 -1.31 12.07 -14.55
N PHE A 20 -2.13 11.02 -14.38
CA PHE A 20 -2.05 9.85 -15.24
C PHE A 20 -3.40 9.23 -15.55
N GLN A 21 -3.43 8.48 -16.65
CA GLN A 21 -4.48 7.52 -16.98
C GLN A 21 -3.80 6.23 -17.44
N ARG A 22 -4.17 5.12 -16.81
CA ARG A 22 -3.75 3.78 -17.19
C ARG A 22 -4.96 2.97 -17.66
N ILE A 23 -4.84 2.36 -18.82
CA ILE A 23 -5.80 1.38 -19.31
C ILE A 23 -5.29 0.00 -18.87
N ILE A 24 -6.14 -0.74 -18.17
CA ILE A 24 -5.87 -2.09 -17.69
C ILE A 24 -6.78 -3.02 -18.49
N ASN A 25 -6.16 -3.76 -19.41
CA ASN A 25 -6.83 -4.80 -20.16
C ASN A 25 -6.91 -6.04 -19.27
N ARG A 26 -8.09 -6.67 -19.14
CA ARG A 26 -8.29 -7.87 -18.31
C ARG A 26 -7.91 -7.62 -16.84
N ALA A 27 -8.50 -6.60 -16.24
CA ALA A 27 -8.47 -6.45 -14.79
C ALA A 27 -9.11 -7.69 -14.14
N MET A 28 -8.39 -8.28 -13.19
CA MET A 28 -8.92 -9.38 -12.40
C MET A 28 -9.92 -8.86 -11.37
N TYR A 29 -11.08 -9.50 -11.32
CA TYR A 29 -12.04 -9.36 -10.23
C TYR A 29 -12.40 -10.74 -9.70
N GLN A 30 -13.11 -10.77 -8.58
CA GLN A 30 -13.60 -12.02 -8.00
C GLN A 30 -14.99 -12.32 -8.55
N GLY A 31 -15.08 -13.36 -9.38
CA GLY A 31 -16.34 -13.91 -9.86
C GLY A 31 -16.84 -15.04 -8.96
N ILE A 32 -18.07 -15.49 -9.22
CA ILE A 32 -18.70 -16.63 -8.55
C ILE A 32 -18.60 -17.86 -9.46
N SER A 33 -18.11 -18.96 -8.90
CA SER A 33 -18.33 -20.30 -9.44
C SER A 33 -19.05 -21.16 -8.39
N THR A 34 -19.52 -22.33 -8.82
CA THR A 34 -20.08 -23.34 -7.93
C THR A 34 -19.16 -24.55 -7.94
N GLU A 35 -18.75 -24.99 -6.76
CA GLU A 35 -17.99 -26.22 -6.59
C GLU A 35 -18.83 -27.20 -5.75
N THR A 36 -18.60 -28.49 -5.97
CA THR A 36 -19.25 -29.53 -5.16
C THR A 36 -18.32 -29.85 -3.98
N SER A 37 -18.80 -29.63 -2.77
CA SER A 37 -18.10 -29.96 -1.52
C SER A 37 -18.00 -31.48 -1.32
N ALA A 38 -17.13 -31.90 -0.39
CA ALA A 38 -16.91 -33.31 -0.04
C ALA A 38 -18.17 -34.03 0.47
N ASP A 39 -19.19 -33.27 0.91
CA ASP A 39 -20.50 -33.75 1.35
C ASP A 39 -21.58 -33.67 0.25
N ASN A 40 -21.19 -33.51 -1.02
CA ASN A 40 -22.07 -33.33 -2.19
C ASN A 40 -22.98 -32.09 -2.14
N THR A 41 -22.68 -31.12 -1.28
CA THR A 41 -23.36 -29.82 -1.31
C THR A 41 -22.73 -28.90 -2.36
N LEU A 42 -23.55 -28.12 -3.07
CA LEU A 42 -23.05 -27.05 -3.93
C LEU A 42 -22.66 -25.86 -3.07
N VAL A 43 -21.40 -25.46 -3.15
CA VAL A 43 -20.85 -24.31 -2.43
C VAL A 43 -20.48 -23.25 -3.46
N ALA A 44 -20.86 -22.00 -3.18
CA ALA A 44 -20.40 -20.86 -3.96
C ALA A 44 -18.94 -20.58 -3.61
N VAL A 45 -18.05 -20.62 -4.60
CA VAL A 45 -16.63 -20.38 -4.43
C VAL A 45 -16.22 -19.13 -5.19
N LEU A 46 -15.32 -18.37 -4.58
CA LEU A 46 -14.70 -17.20 -5.19
C LEU A 46 -13.64 -17.63 -6.19
N THR A 47 -13.86 -17.32 -7.46
CA THR A 47 -12.88 -17.63 -8.52
C THR A 47 -12.38 -16.32 -9.14
N PRO A 48 -11.06 -16.15 -9.31
CA PRO A 48 -10.53 -15.00 -10.02
C PRO A 48 -10.96 -15.06 -11.50
N VAL A 49 -11.62 -14.01 -11.96
CA VAL A 49 -12.11 -13.87 -13.34
C VAL A 49 -11.52 -12.60 -13.95
N ASN A 50 -11.05 -12.70 -15.20
CA ASN A 50 -10.66 -11.53 -15.97
C ASN A 50 -11.91 -10.83 -16.48
N ASN A 51 -11.98 -9.51 -16.37
CA ASN A 51 -13.05 -8.77 -17.03
C ASN A 51 -12.87 -8.80 -18.56
N ASP A 52 -13.99 -8.89 -19.28
CA ASP A 52 -13.98 -8.93 -20.75
C ASP A 52 -13.72 -7.55 -21.39
N GLY A 53 -13.71 -6.48 -20.60
CA GLY A 53 -13.60 -5.09 -21.07
C GLY A 53 -12.32 -4.38 -20.63
N ASN A 54 -12.14 -3.15 -21.12
CA ASN A 54 -11.08 -2.28 -20.64
C ASN A 54 -11.49 -1.64 -19.31
N SER A 55 -10.58 -1.68 -18.35
CA SER A 55 -10.67 -0.94 -17.10
C SER A 55 -9.76 0.28 -17.16
N THR A 56 -10.13 1.36 -16.49
CA THR A 56 -9.39 2.62 -16.50
C THR A 56 -9.06 3.01 -15.07
N LEU A 57 -7.79 3.29 -14.79
CA LEU A 57 -7.34 3.92 -13.54
C LEU A 57 -6.83 5.31 -13.89
N ARG A 58 -7.29 6.32 -13.17
CA ARG A 58 -6.85 7.71 -13.31
C ARG A 58 -6.44 8.23 -11.95
N GLY A 59 -5.53 9.18 -11.94
CA GLY A 59 -5.16 9.81 -10.68
C GLY A 59 -4.28 11.02 -10.86
N VAL A 60 -4.11 11.71 -9.74
CA VAL A 60 -3.15 12.78 -9.57
C VAL A 60 -2.31 12.45 -8.34
N GLU A 61 -1.00 12.57 -8.47
CA GLU A 61 -0.03 12.31 -7.42
C GLU A 61 0.85 13.54 -7.24
N LEU A 62 1.05 13.93 -5.99
CA LEU A 62 1.97 14.96 -5.54
C LEU A 62 3.02 14.30 -4.66
N ASP A 63 4.29 14.56 -4.94
CA ASP A 63 5.42 14.18 -4.11
C ASP A 63 6.32 15.39 -3.85
N LEU A 64 6.67 15.57 -2.58
CA LEU A 64 7.50 16.66 -2.08
C LEU A 64 8.66 16.05 -1.29
N GLU A 65 9.88 16.42 -1.62
CA GLU A 65 11.07 16.15 -0.79
C GLU A 65 11.68 17.50 -0.39
N PHE A 66 11.91 17.71 0.90
CA PHE A 66 12.51 18.96 1.38
C PHE A 66 13.42 18.78 2.60
N TYR A 67 14.39 19.68 2.72
CA TYR A 67 15.39 19.75 3.78
C TYR A 67 15.23 21.08 4.53
N PRO A 68 14.57 21.11 5.71
CA PRO A 68 14.27 22.35 6.42
C PRO A 68 15.52 22.92 7.09
N GLY A 69 16.28 23.74 6.36
CA GLY A 69 17.38 24.55 6.90
C GLY A 69 18.66 23.79 7.27
N SER A 70 18.64 22.44 7.31
CA SER A 70 19.82 21.58 7.41
C SER A 70 19.67 20.35 6.54
N GLN A 71 20.78 19.82 6.01
CA GLN A 71 20.82 18.55 5.28
C GLN A 71 20.64 17.33 6.20
N ASP A 72 20.69 17.54 7.51
CA ASP A 72 20.54 16.46 8.50
C ASP A 72 19.07 16.05 8.65
N ILE A 73 18.12 16.92 8.30
CA ILE A 73 16.69 16.64 8.34
C ILE A 73 16.17 16.51 6.91
N ARG A 74 15.48 15.40 6.63
CA ARG A 74 14.75 15.16 5.39
C ARG A 74 13.28 14.92 5.72
N ILE A 75 12.40 15.59 4.98
CA ILE A 75 10.97 15.36 5.04
C ILE A 75 10.49 15.00 3.64
N ASP A 76 9.78 13.89 3.55
CA ASP A 76 9.11 13.45 2.34
C ASP A 76 7.60 13.48 2.56
N PHE A 77 6.86 14.12 1.69
CA PHE A 77 5.40 14.09 1.68
C PHE A 77 4.91 13.56 0.34
N GLY A 78 3.90 12.71 0.36
CA GLY A 78 3.22 12.27 -0.84
C GLY A 78 1.71 12.22 -0.63
N ALA A 79 0.98 12.61 -1.65
CA ALA A 79 -0.48 12.54 -1.67
C ALA A 79 -0.94 12.07 -3.04
N GLY A 80 -1.92 11.18 -3.06
CA GLY A 80 -2.52 10.67 -4.28
C GLY A 80 -4.04 10.67 -4.18
N ALA A 81 -4.72 11.03 -5.26
CA ALA A 81 -6.14 10.84 -5.43
C ALA A 81 -6.37 10.00 -6.69
N TYR A 82 -7.21 8.98 -6.57
CA TYR A 82 -7.39 7.94 -7.57
C TYR A 82 -8.86 7.75 -7.88
N HIS A 83 -9.16 7.52 -9.16
CA HIS A 83 -10.47 7.10 -9.61
C HIS A 83 -10.30 5.92 -10.54
N SER A 84 -11.04 4.85 -10.28
CA SER A 84 -10.98 3.64 -11.09
C SER A 84 -12.35 3.28 -11.63
N GLU A 85 -12.38 2.79 -12.86
CA GLU A 85 -13.58 2.31 -13.52
C GLU A 85 -13.29 0.96 -14.17
N MET A 86 -14.05 -0.07 -13.78
CA MET A 86 -14.07 -1.37 -14.40
C MET A 86 -15.39 -1.55 -15.14
N LYS A 87 -15.30 -2.06 -16.38
CA LYS A 87 -16.44 -2.59 -17.14
C LYS A 87 -16.42 -4.10 -17.03
N THR A 88 -17.43 -4.70 -16.41
CA THR A 88 -17.63 -6.15 -16.46
C THR A 88 -18.68 -6.45 -17.52
N GLY A 89 -18.34 -7.31 -18.49
CA GLY A 89 -19.31 -7.78 -19.46
C GLY A 89 -20.37 -8.64 -18.78
N GLY A 90 -21.65 -8.43 -19.09
CA GLY A 90 -22.75 -9.36 -18.80
C GLY A 90 -23.25 -9.46 -17.35
N LEU A 91 -22.37 -9.40 -16.33
CA LEU A 91 -22.73 -9.71 -14.94
C LEU A 91 -23.07 -8.49 -14.07
N LEU A 92 -22.43 -7.34 -14.32
CA LEU A 92 -22.77 -6.10 -13.63
C LEU A 92 -23.08 -5.02 -14.67
N ARG A 93 -24.33 -4.59 -14.77
CA ARG A 93 -24.80 -3.61 -15.77
C ARG A 93 -24.28 -2.17 -15.54
N ARG A 94 -23.41 -1.93 -14.56
CA ARG A 94 -22.93 -0.60 -14.14
C ARG A 94 -21.40 -0.52 -14.15
N ARG A 95 -20.86 0.70 -14.19
CA ARG A 95 -19.42 0.94 -13.99
C ARG A 95 -19.12 0.92 -12.50
N TYR A 96 -17.98 0.35 -12.12
CA TYR A 96 -17.58 0.22 -10.72
C TYR A 96 -16.12 0.58 -10.50
N GLN A 97 -15.75 0.93 -9.27
CA GLN A 97 -14.36 1.01 -8.87
C GLN A 97 -13.68 -0.36 -8.94
N MET A 98 -12.39 -0.38 -9.29
CA MET A 98 -11.59 -1.60 -9.25
C MET A 98 -11.41 -2.07 -7.80
N PRO A 99 -11.40 -3.39 -7.55
CA PRO A 99 -11.17 -3.92 -6.21
C PRO A 99 -9.85 -3.44 -5.62
N ASN A 100 -9.85 -3.10 -4.33
CA ASN A 100 -8.64 -2.74 -3.57
C ASN A 100 -7.87 -1.53 -4.15
N GLN A 101 -8.55 -0.64 -4.88
CA GLN A 101 -7.99 0.66 -5.26
C GLN A 101 -8.51 1.70 -4.26
N PRO A 102 -7.65 2.27 -3.41
CA PRO A 102 -8.06 3.32 -2.49
C PRO A 102 -8.34 4.61 -3.26
N ASP A 103 -9.34 5.37 -2.81
CA ASP A 103 -9.70 6.65 -3.44
C ASP A 103 -8.62 7.71 -3.25
N TYR A 104 -7.87 7.63 -2.14
CA TYR A 104 -6.78 8.53 -1.85
C TYR A 104 -5.76 7.88 -0.91
N MET A 105 -4.52 8.40 -0.98
CA MET A 105 -3.42 7.98 -0.12
C MET A 105 -2.62 9.19 0.32
N PHE A 106 -2.13 9.15 1.56
CA PHE A 106 -1.17 10.11 2.08
C PHE A 106 0.04 9.38 2.66
N ARG A 107 1.21 9.95 2.49
CA ARG A 107 2.45 9.51 3.12
C ARG A 107 3.22 10.71 3.64
N LEU A 108 3.83 10.53 4.80
CA LEU A 108 4.74 11.50 5.40
C LEU A 108 5.92 10.73 6.00
N ALA A 109 7.13 11.02 5.55
CA ALA A 109 8.35 10.51 6.14
C ALA A 109 9.15 11.67 6.74
N LEU A 110 9.75 11.42 7.90
CA LEU A 110 10.75 12.29 8.51
C LEU A 110 11.97 11.43 8.80
N THR A 111 13.14 11.89 8.37
CA THR A 111 14.43 11.30 8.76
C THR A 111 15.32 12.40 9.31
N HIS A 112 15.95 12.17 10.45
CA HIS A 112 16.92 13.07 11.06
C HIS A 112 18.22 12.33 11.36
N GLN A 113 19.32 12.85 10.82
CA GLN A 113 20.69 12.42 11.09
C GLN A 113 21.27 13.27 12.23
N LEU A 114 21.03 12.86 13.48
CA LEU A 114 21.48 13.63 14.65
C LEU A 114 23.02 13.74 14.74
N SER A 115 23.72 12.68 14.34
CA SER A 115 25.19 12.64 14.29
C SER A 115 25.62 11.63 13.22
N PRO A 116 26.88 11.60 12.76
CA PRO A 116 27.33 10.65 11.73
C PRO A 116 27.04 9.17 12.04
N GLY A 117 26.86 8.82 13.31
CA GLY A 117 26.54 7.47 13.77
C GLY A 117 25.10 7.26 14.24
N LEU A 118 24.24 8.28 14.31
CA LEU A 118 22.87 8.13 14.81
C LEU A 118 21.87 8.77 13.85
N ARG A 119 20.93 7.97 13.36
CA ARG A 119 19.77 8.46 12.62
C ARG A 119 18.49 7.88 13.18
N TYR A 120 17.42 8.63 13.12
CA TYR A 120 16.09 8.15 13.47
C TYR A 120 15.07 8.79 12.54
N GLY A 121 13.87 8.24 12.56
CA GLY A 121 12.82 8.76 11.73
C GLY A 121 11.53 7.99 11.90
N GLY A 122 10.58 8.38 11.07
CA GLY A 122 9.31 7.70 10.99
C GLY A 122 8.67 7.89 9.63
N HIS A 123 7.78 6.97 9.30
CA HIS A 123 6.96 7.00 8.11
C HIS A 123 5.53 6.75 8.52
N TRP A 124 4.68 7.73 8.28
CA TRP A 124 3.25 7.63 8.43
C TRP A 124 2.61 7.47 7.06
N ARG A 125 1.67 6.53 6.96
CA ARG A 125 0.86 6.30 5.77
C ARG A 125 -0.61 6.26 6.16
N TYR A 126 -1.43 6.89 5.34
CA TYR A 126 -2.88 6.77 5.37
C TYR A 126 -3.36 6.27 4.02
N GLN A 127 -4.34 5.38 4.06
CA GLN A 127 -5.04 4.87 2.90
C GLN A 127 -6.54 5.01 3.12
N GLY A 128 -7.20 5.69 2.18
CA GLY A 128 -8.66 5.84 2.18
C GLY A 128 -9.37 4.51 1.94
N GLU A 129 -10.70 4.57 2.03
CA GLU A 129 -11.58 3.44 1.75
C GLU A 129 -11.31 2.87 0.36
N SER A 130 -11.53 1.56 0.24
CA SER A 130 -11.55 0.90 -1.05
C SER A 130 -12.71 -0.06 -1.12
N ASN A 131 -13.34 -0.16 -2.28
CA ASN A 131 -14.42 -1.10 -2.49
C ASN A 131 -13.88 -2.44 -2.99
N ARG A 132 -14.54 -3.51 -2.57
CA ARG A 132 -14.30 -4.87 -3.04
C ARG A 132 -15.63 -5.54 -3.39
N PHE A 133 -15.61 -6.32 -4.46
CA PHE A 133 -16.74 -7.18 -4.80
C PHE A 133 -16.65 -8.47 -4.01
N MET A 134 -17.70 -8.76 -3.26
CA MET A 134 -17.92 -10.07 -2.64
C MET A 134 -19.19 -10.70 -3.20
N PRO A 135 -19.24 -12.03 -3.29
CA PRO A 135 -20.42 -12.74 -3.71
C PRO A 135 -21.46 -12.77 -2.57
N ASP A 136 -22.73 -12.70 -2.91
CA ASP A 136 -23.82 -12.97 -1.97
C ASP A 136 -24.94 -13.78 -2.65
N ALA A 137 -25.98 -14.12 -1.88
CA ALA A 137 -27.12 -14.87 -2.38
C ALA A 137 -27.93 -14.13 -3.47
N SER A 138 -27.72 -12.82 -3.65
CA SER A 138 -28.39 -12.00 -4.66
C SER A 138 -27.54 -11.75 -5.93
N GLY A 139 -26.26 -12.15 -5.90
CA GLY A 139 -25.33 -12.06 -7.01
C GLY A 139 -24.01 -11.41 -6.59
N TYR A 140 -24.01 -10.18 -6.10
CA TYR A 140 -22.80 -9.48 -5.66
C TYR A 140 -23.14 -8.42 -4.62
N LEU A 141 -22.35 -8.37 -3.53
CA LEU A 141 -22.36 -7.35 -2.50
C LEU A 141 -21.08 -6.51 -2.63
N VAL A 142 -21.21 -5.19 -2.52
CA VAL A 142 -20.05 -4.30 -2.42
C VAL A 142 -19.66 -4.23 -0.95
N GLN A 143 -18.47 -4.75 -0.63
CA GLN A 143 -17.86 -4.55 0.68
C GLN A 143 -16.93 -3.36 0.60
N THR A 144 -17.19 -2.34 1.42
CA THR A 144 -16.29 -1.20 1.58
C THR A 144 -15.31 -1.53 2.71
N SER A 145 -14.02 -1.39 2.42
CA SER A 145 -12.98 -1.41 3.45
C SER A 145 -12.92 -0.06 4.14
N SER A 146 -12.81 -0.07 5.47
CA SER A 146 -12.56 1.13 6.24
C SER A 146 -11.22 1.75 5.85
N PRO A 147 -11.01 3.06 6.09
CA PRO A 147 -9.69 3.64 5.94
C PRO A 147 -8.70 3.01 6.91
N HIS A 148 -7.42 2.97 6.53
CA HIS A 148 -6.36 2.42 7.34
C HIS A 148 -5.17 3.38 7.43
N GLN A 149 -4.45 3.29 8.54
CA GLN A 149 -3.24 4.06 8.77
C GLN A 149 -2.15 3.20 9.38
N ASN A 150 -0.91 3.53 9.07
CA ASN A 150 0.27 2.86 9.59
C ASN A 150 1.30 3.92 9.98
N LEU A 151 1.98 3.70 11.09
CA LEU A 151 3.11 4.49 11.56
C LEU A 151 4.29 3.56 11.84
N ASP A 152 5.33 3.71 11.04
CA ASP A 152 6.60 3.03 11.22
C ASP A 152 7.58 4.02 11.87
N LEU A 153 8.22 3.64 12.97
CA LEU A 153 9.27 4.41 13.63
C LEU A 153 10.56 3.63 13.63
N PHE A 154 11.70 4.30 13.46
CA PHE A 154 13.00 3.65 13.51
C PHE A 154 14.05 4.50 14.24
N VAL A 155 15.00 3.80 14.84
CA VAL A 155 16.26 4.35 15.35
C VAL A 155 17.39 3.44 14.89
N GLU A 156 18.38 4.02 14.24
CA GLU A 156 19.58 3.33 13.80
C GLU A 156 20.83 3.97 14.40
N TYR A 157 21.68 3.13 14.99
CA TYR A 157 22.98 3.52 15.52
C TYR A 157 24.11 2.73 14.87
N ARG A 158 25.06 3.44 14.26
CA ARG A 158 26.27 2.91 13.65
C ARG A 158 27.44 3.05 14.63
N TRP A 159 27.81 1.92 15.22
CA TRP A 159 28.91 1.79 16.17
C TRP A 159 30.29 2.01 15.51
N SER A 160 30.42 1.57 14.25
CA SER A 160 31.67 1.63 13.49
C SER A 160 31.41 1.58 11.98
N GLY A 161 32.47 1.65 11.18
CA GLY A 161 32.39 1.40 9.74
C GLY A 161 31.66 0.10 9.37
N TYR A 162 31.66 -0.90 10.27
CA TYR A 162 31.22 -2.27 9.99
C TYR A 162 30.00 -2.74 10.79
N TRP A 163 29.56 -2.01 11.81
CA TRP A 163 28.49 -2.48 12.69
C TRP A 163 27.39 -1.43 12.84
N TYR A 164 26.14 -1.86 12.76
CA TYR A 164 24.98 -1.04 13.09
C TYR A 164 23.89 -1.83 13.83
N SER A 165 23.12 -1.11 14.64
CA SER A 165 21.90 -1.59 15.30
C SER A 165 20.71 -0.80 14.79
N LEU A 166 19.59 -1.50 14.57
CA LEU A 166 18.34 -0.93 14.11
C LEU A 166 17.21 -1.41 15.02
N ALA A 167 16.46 -0.48 15.58
CA ALA A 167 15.22 -0.75 16.30
C ALA A 167 14.06 -0.13 15.52
N ASN A 168 13.06 -0.95 15.20
CA ASN A 168 11.87 -0.53 14.46
C ASN A 168 10.60 -0.86 15.24
N VAL A 169 9.60 -0.01 15.04
CA VAL A 169 8.27 -0.13 15.62
C VAL A 169 7.27 0.05 14.50
N HIS A 170 6.37 -0.90 14.34
CA HIS A 170 5.26 -0.83 13.39
C HIS A 170 3.96 -0.71 14.19
N LEU A 171 3.30 0.43 14.05
CA LEU A 171 2.01 0.71 14.68
C LEU A 171 0.96 0.79 13.59
N THR A 172 -0.08 -0.04 13.69
CA THR A 172 -1.25 0.02 12.82
C THR A 172 -2.45 0.40 13.68
N PRO A 173 -2.76 1.71 13.85
CA PRO A 173 -3.97 2.10 14.55
C PRO A 173 -5.21 1.80 13.69
N GLY A 174 -6.06 0.89 14.15
CA GLY A 174 -7.34 0.47 13.56
C GLY A 174 -8.30 -0.05 14.63
N GLU A 175 -9.60 -0.05 14.36
CA GLU A 175 -10.62 -0.62 15.26
C GLU A 175 -10.47 -2.15 15.36
N ASP A 176 -10.63 -2.70 16.56
CA ASP A 176 -10.40 -4.12 16.91
C ASP A 176 -11.34 -5.14 16.23
N ASP A 177 -12.28 -4.74 15.37
CA ASP A 177 -13.34 -5.62 14.87
C ASP A 177 -13.52 -5.56 13.35
N TRP A 178 -12.81 -6.43 12.62
CA TRP A 178 -13.32 -6.96 11.34
C TRP A 178 -13.11 -8.48 11.23
N LEU A 179 -14.21 -9.17 10.94
CA LEU A 179 -14.29 -10.61 10.74
C LEU A 179 -13.45 -11.04 9.53
N GLU A 180 -12.51 -11.94 9.80
CA GLU A 180 -11.78 -12.71 8.81
C GLU A 180 -12.77 -13.49 7.92
N GLN A 181 -12.82 -13.19 6.62
CA GLN A 181 -13.48 -14.06 5.64
C GLN A 181 -12.45 -14.61 4.65
N SER A 182 -12.16 -15.88 4.88
CA SER A 182 -11.44 -16.86 4.07
C SER A 182 -10.97 -16.41 2.67
N GLY A 183 -9.65 -16.33 2.51
CA GLY A 183 -8.96 -16.52 1.22
C GLY A 183 -8.24 -15.30 0.63
N ILE A 184 -8.36 -14.11 1.21
CA ILE A 184 -7.66 -12.91 0.75
C ILE A 184 -6.82 -12.37 1.90
N ARG A 185 -5.52 -12.12 1.65
CA ARG A 185 -4.64 -11.42 2.59
C ARG A 185 -5.14 -9.98 2.75
N GLN A 186 -6.02 -9.75 3.71
CA GLN A 186 -6.19 -8.43 4.30
C GLN A 186 -4.99 -8.17 5.20
N TYR A 187 -4.58 -6.90 5.31
CA TYR A 187 -3.75 -6.51 6.45
C TYR A 187 -4.66 -6.63 7.67
N GLN A 188 -4.56 -7.76 8.39
CA GLN A 188 -5.17 -7.91 9.70
C GLN A 188 -4.76 -6.72 10.58
N ASP A 189 -5.62 -6.33 11.51
CA ASP A 189 -5.25 -5.46 12.62
C ASP A 189 -4.04 -6.09 13.31
N THR A 190 -2.88 -5.57 12.93
CA THR A 190 -1.61 -6.10 13.36
C THR A 190 -1.33 -5.40 14.66
N ARG A 191 -1.34 -6.19 15.75
CA ARG A 191 -0.81 -5.74 17.04
C ARG A 191 0.55 -5.07 16.80
N PRO A 192 0.87 -3.99 17.53
CA PRO A 192 2.17 -3.33 17.44
C PRO A 192 3.32 -4.34 17.31
N GLN A 193 4.02 -4.31 16.19
CA GLN A 193 5.15 -5.21 15.94
C GLN A 193 6.44 -4.46 16.22
N TRP A 194 7.30 -5.07 17.03
CA TRP A 194 8.60 -4.51 17.39
C TRP A 194 9.68 -5.43 16.86
N GLN A 195 10.68 -4.85 16.19
CA GLN A 195 11.82 -5.59 15.69
C GLN A 195 13.12 -4.90 16.14
N LEU A 196 14.03 -5.69 16.70
CA LEU A 196 15.39 -5.27 16.98
C LEU A 196 16.34 -6.13 16.13
N THR A 197 17.20 -5.46 15.35
CA THR A 197 18.16 -6.13 14.48
C THR A 197 19.56 -5.59 14.71
N LEU A 198 20.54 -6.49 14.85
CA LEU A 198 21.97 -6.19 14.86
C LEU A 198 22.58 -6.73 13.56
N MET A 199 23.26 -5.87 12.81
CA MET A 199 23.75 -6.23 11.47
C MET A 199 25.18 -5.71 11.25
N ARG A 200 25.94 -6.45 10.46
CA ARG A 200 27.26 -6.07 9.99
C ARG A 200 27.12 -5.42 8.61
N ALA A 201 27.63 -4.20 8.44
CA ALA A 201 27.72 -3.55 7.14
C ALA A 201 28.83 -4.21 6.30
N PHE A 202 28.49 -4.64 5.08
CA PHE A 202 29.42 -5.25 4.12
C PHE A 202 30.07 -4.21 3.22
#